data_AF-A0A2V8FJZ3-F1
#
_entry.id   AF-A0A2V8FJZ3-F1
#
_cell.length_a   1.000
_cell.length_b   1.000
_cell.length_c   1.000
_cell.angle_alpha   90.00
_cell.angle_beta   90.00
_cell.angle_gamma   90.00
#
_symmetry.space_group_name_H-M   'P 1'
#
loop_
_entity.id
_entity.type
_entity.pdbx_description
1 polymer ?
#
loop_
_entity_poly.entity_id
_entity_poly.type
_entity_poly.pdbx_seq_one_letter_code
_entity_poly.pdbx_strand_id
1 'polypeptide(L)'
;MHLTPREVDKLLIFSAGELARKRRSRGLKLNHPEAVALITSELLELVRDGKSVAEIMSLGPTILAADAVMDGVPAMIPEIQIEGTFPDGTKLVTIHQPIRQREVTEVQGAHGEVSHRDAETQRDFVNRRSGGQEVRS
;
A
#
# COMPACT_ATOMS: atom_id res chain seq x y z
N MET A 1 -8.76 -26.42 -31.36
CA MET A 1 -7.46 -25.91 -30.88
C MET A 1 -6.74 -27.07 -30.21
N HIS A 2 -5.42 -27.18 -30.38
CA HIS A 2 -4.59 -28.17 -29.67
C HIS A 2 -3.74 -27.42 -28.65
N LEU A 3 -4.32 -27.17 -27.48
CA LEU A 3 -3.66 -26.41 -26.43
C LEU A 3 -2.66 -27.29 -25.70
N THR A 4 -1.45 -26.77 -25.53
CA THR A 4 -0.45 -27.32 -24.63
C THR A 4 -0.89 -27.15 -23.16
N PRO A 5 -0.39 -27.96 -22.22
CA PRO A 5 -0.69 -27.79 -20.80
C PRO A 5 -0.41 -26.38 -20.29
N ARG A 6 0.68 -25.75 -20.75
CA ARG A 6 1.04 -24.37 -20.42
C ARG A 6 0.01 -23.34 -20.90
N GLU A 7 -0.58 -23.55 -22.07
CA GLU A 7 -1.65 -22.66 -22.58
C GLU A 7 -2.94 -22.86 -21.79
N VAL A 8 -3.24 -24.09 -21.37
CA VAL A 8 -4.37 -24.37 -20.47
C VAL A 8 -4.17 -23.66 -19.11
N ASP A 9 -2.97 -23.72 -18.54
CA ASP A 9 -2.66 -23.02 -17.28
C ASP A 9 -2.86 -21.50 -17.41
N LYS A 10 -2.43 -20.91 -18.53
CA LYS A 10 -2.65 -19.47 -18.82
C LYS A 10 -4.15 -19.13 -18.92
N LEU A 11 -4.98 -20.02 -19.48
CA LEU A 11 -6.44 -19.84 -19.49
C LEU A 11 -7.06 -19.95 -18.10
N LEU A 12 -6.53 -20.81 -17.22
CA LEU A 12 -6.96 -20.89 -15.82
C LEU A 12 -6.60 -19.61 -15.05
N ILE A 13 -5.40 -19.06 -15.28
CA ILE A 13 -4.99 -17.77 -14.74
C ILE A 13 -5.96 -16.66 -15.18
N PHE A 14 -6.26 -16.58 -16.47
CA PHE A 14 -7.24 -15.62 -17.00
C PHE A 14 -8.61 -15.78 -16.31
N SER A 15 -9.09 -17.01 -16.18
CA SER A 15 -10.38 -17.29 -15.53
C SER A 15 -10.40 -16.85 -14.06
N ALA A 16 -9.30 -17.06 -13.33
CA ALA A 16 -9.15 -16.59 -11.95
C ALA A 16 -9.05 -15.05 -11.86
N GLY A 17 -8.34 -14.41 -12.80
CA GLY A 17 -8.26 -12.96 -12.91
C GLY A 17 -9.62 -12.31 -13.20
N GLU A 18 -10.41 -12.90 -14.09
CA GLU A 18 -11.78 -12.45 -14.38
C GLU A 18 -12.72 -12.61 -13.18
N LEU A 19 -12.58 -13.70 -12.42
CA LEU A 19 -13.31 -13.86 -11.16
C LEU A 19 -12.93 -12.76 -10.16
N ALA A 20 -11.64 -12.46 -10.01
CA ALA A 20 -11.16 -11.38 -9.15
C ALA A 20 -11.68 -10.00 -9.61
N ARG A 21 -11.66 -9.71 -10.91
CA ARG A 21 -12.23 -8.48 -11.50
C ARG A 21 -13.71 -8.33 -11.15
N LYS A 22 -14.50 -9.40 -11.29
CA LYS A 22 -15.94 -9.43 -10.93
C LYS A 22 -16.21 -9.30 -9.43
N ARG A 23 -15.28 -9.75 -8.57
CA ARG A 23 -15.37 -9.54 -7.11
C ARG A 23 -15.08 -8.08 -6.76
N ARG A 24 -14.00 -7.52 -7.31
CA ARG A 24 -13.62 -6.11 -7.14
C ARG A 24 -14.69 -5.15 -7.64
N SER A 25 -15.30 -5.42 -8.80
CA SER A 25 -16.35 -4.55 -9.36
C SER A 25 -17.61 -4.48 -8.49
N ARG A 26 -17.83 -5.45 -7.59
CA ARG A 26 -18.90 -5.45 -6.59
C ARG A 26 -18.47 -4.82 -5.25
N GLY A 27 -17.28 -4.23 -5.19
CA GLY A 27 -16.76 -3.53 -4.01
C GLY A 27 -15.98 -4.42 -3.03
N LEU A 28 -15.69 -5.67 -3.37
CA LEU A 28 -14.86 -6.52 -2.50
C LEU A 28 -13.38 -6.13 -2.59
N LYS A 29 -12.74 -6.05 -1.43
CA LYS A 29 -11.27 -6.02 -1.31
C LYS A 29 -10.73 -7.40 -1.66
N LEU A 30 -9.76 -7.45 -2.56
CA LEU A 30 -9.19 -8.71 -3.01
C LEU A 30 -8.27 -9.33 -1.95
N ASN A 31 -8.35 -10.65 -1.80
CA ASN A 31 -7.39 -11.42 -1.01
C ASN A 31 -6.12 -11.74 -1.82
N HIS A 32 -5.16 -12.44 -1.20
CA HIS A 32 -3.89 -12.80 -1.83
C HIS A 32 -4.02 -13.51 -3.20
N PRO A 33 -4.70 -14.68 -3.33
CA PRO A 33 -4.78 -15.37 -4.63
C PRO A 33 -5.54 -14.57 -5.69
N GLU A 34 -6.54 -13.77 -5.30
CA GLU A 34 -7.27 -12.90 -6.23
C GLU A 34 -6.39 -11.77 -6.76
N ALA A 35 -5.60 -11.13 -5.90
CA ALA A 35 -4.68 -10.07 -6.29
C ALA A 35 -3.62 -10.60 -7.26
N VAL A 36 -2.99 -11.74 -6.94
CA VAL A 36 -2.00 -12.38 -7.83
C VAL A 36 -2.64 -12.74 -9.17
N ALA A 37 -3.83 -13.37 -9.18
CA ALA A 37 -4.50 -13.77 -10.41
C ALA A 37 -4.87 -12.56 -11.29
N LEU A 38 -5.41 -11.49 -10.69
CA LEU A 38 -5.75 -10.27 -11.42
C LEU A 38 -4.51 -9.64 -12.05
N ILE A 39 -3.47 -9.41 -11.26
CA ILE A 39 -2.24 -8.78 -11.76
C ILE A 39 -1.60 -9.63 -12.85
N THR A 40 -1.49 -10.94 -12.64
CA THR A 40 -0.91 -11.88 -13.62
C THR A 40 -1.69 -11.87 -14.93
N SER A 41 -3.03 -11.90 -14.87
CA SER A 41 -3.88 -11.84 -16.06
C SER A 41 -3.68 -10.53 -16.84
N GLU A 42 -3.64 -9.40 -16.16
CA GLU A 42 -3.42 -8.09 -16.78
C GLU A 42 -2.05 -7.99 -17.44
N LEU A 43 -1.00 -8.48 -16.77
CA LEU A 43 0.35 -8.50 -17.34
C LEU A 43 0.41 -9.35 -18.62
N LEU A 44 -0.28 -10.50 -18.66
CA LEU A 44 -0.34 -11.35 -19.86
C LEU A 44 -1.08 -10.65 -21.01
N GLU A 45 -2.11 -9.85 -20.73
CA GLU A 45 -2.77 -9.02 -21.75
C GLU A 45 -1.85 -7.89 -22.25
N LEU A 46 -1.05 -7.26 -21.38
CA LEU A 46 -0.03 -6.29 -21.83
C LEU A 46 1.00 -6.93 -22.78
N VAL A 47 1.43 -8.17 -22.49
CA VAL A 47 2.27 -8.95 -23.42
C VAL A 47 1.54 -9.14 -24.74
N ARG A 48 0.26 -9.51 -24.70
CA ARG A 48 -0.56 -9.74 -25.89
C ARG A 48 -0.75 -8.48 -26.73
N ASP A 49 -0.84 -7.33 -26.09
CA ASP A 49 -0.90 -6.00 -26.72
C ASP A 49 0.43 -5.54 -27.32
N GLY A 50 1.49 -6.33 -27.15
CA GLY A 50 2.81 -6.06 -27.71
C GLY A 50 3.64 -5.07 -26.89
N LYS A 51 3.30 -4.87 -25.61
CA LYS A 51 4.14 -4.08 -24.69
C LYS A 51 5.51 -4.73 -24.53
N SER A 52 6.54 -3.91 -24.49
CA SER A 52 7.90 -4.36 -24.21
C SER A 52 8.05 -4.80 -22.74
N VAL A 53 9.06 -5.61 -22.45
CA VAL A 53 9.40 -6.02 -21.07
C VAL A 53 9.55 -4.79 -20.15
N ALA A 54 10.23 -3.75 -20.64
CA ALA A 54 10.44 -2.52 -19.87
C ALA A 54 9.13 -1.78 -19.57
N GLU A 55 8.22 -1.67 -20.53
CA GLU A 55 6.90 -1.09 -20.30
C GLU A 55 6.10 -1.90 -19.28
N ILE A 56 6.12 -3.24 -19.39
CA ILE A 56 5.41 -4.12 -18.45
C ILE A 56 5.98 -3.99 -17.03
N MET A 57 7.30 -3.93 -16.88
CA MET A 57 7.95 -3.68 -15.58
C MET A 57 7.55 -2.34 -14.97
N SER A 58 7.34 -1.31 -15.80
CA SER A 58 6.89 0.01 -15.36
C SER A 58 5.41 0.04 -15.01
N LEU A 59 4.56 -0.63 -15.82
CA LEU A 59 3.10 -0.63 -15.67
C LEU A 59 2.61 -1.58 -14.59
N GLY A 60 3.30 -2.71 -14.38
CA GLY A 60 2.90 -3.77 -13.46
C GLY A 60 2.49 -3.28 -12.07
N PRO A 61 3.31 -2.46 -11.38
CA PRO A 61 2.98 -1.91 -10.06
C PRO A 61 1.80 -0.92 -10.02
N THR A 62 1.24 -0.55 -11.17
CA THR A 62 0.11 0.39 -11.28
C THR A 62 -1.24 -0.31 -11.53
N ILE A 63 -1.22 -1.62 -11.82
CA ILE A 63 -2.42 -2.42 -12.15
C ILE A 63 -3.42 -2.48 -10.99
N LEU A 64 -2.92 -2.65 -9.76
CA LEU A 64 -3.76 -2.83 -8.59
C LEU A 64 -3.31 -1.92 -7.45
N ALA A 65 -4.17 -0.98 -7.08
CA ALA A 65 -3.94 -0.09 -5.95
C ALA A 65 -4.03 -0.85 -4.61
N ALA A 66 -3.25 -0.42 -3.61
CA ALA A 66 -3.27 -1.02 -2.27
C ALA A 66 -4.64 -0.91 -1.56
N ASP A 67 -5.48 0.07 -1.94
CA ASP A 67 -6.84 0.18 -1.42
C ASP A 67 -7.83 -0.76 -2.12
N ALA A 68 -7.42 -1.55 -3.10
CA ALA A 68 -8.27 -2.57 -3.73
C ALA A 68 -8.08 -3.96 -3.11
N VAL A 69 -7.18 -4.11 -2.14
CA VAL A 69 -6.86 -5.40 -1.49
C VAL A 69 -7.09 -5.36 0.01
N MET A 70 -7.21 -6.54 0.62
CA MET A 70 -7.29 -6.70 2.07
C MET A 70 -5.98 -6.30 2.74
N ASP A 71 -6.06 -5.95 4.03
CA ASP A 71 -4.88 -5.58 4.82
C ASP A 71 -3.84 -6.71 4.84
N GLY A 72 -2.56 -6.34 4.80
CA GLY A 72 -1.45 -7.28 4.76
C GLY A 72 -1.15 -7.87 3.38
N VAL A 73 -2.12 -7.94 2.46
CA VAL A 73 -1.91 -8.50 1.10
C VAL A 73 -0.74 -7.86 0.34
N PRO A 74 -0.53 -6.53 0.34
CA PRO A 74 0.62 -5.93 -0.34
C PRO A 74 1.97 -6.46 0.13
N ALA A 75 2.11 -6.73 1.45
CA ALA A 75 3.36 -7.24 2.02
C ALA A 75 3.58 -8.73 1.73
N MET A 76 2.51 -9.47 1.46
CA MET A 76 2.57 -10.91 1.12
C MET A 76 3.04 -11.17 -0.32
N ILE A 77 2.97 -10.17 -1.20
CA ILE A 77 3.29 -10.30 -2.62
C ILE A 77 4.53 -9.44 -2.93
N PRO A 78 5.75 -9.91 -2.60
CA PRO A 78 6.98 -9.15 -2.85
C PRO A 78 7.29 -9.04 -4.34
N GLU A 79 6.91 -10.05 -5.13
CA GLU A 79 7.04 -10.04 -6.58
C GLU A 79 6.05 -11.00 -7.25
N ILE A 80 5.79 -10.76 -8.54
CA ILE A 80 5.06 -11.68 -9.42
C ILE A 80 5.93 -11.95 -10.64
N GLN A 81 6.10 -13.22 -10.99
CA GLN A 81 6.79 -13.63 -12.20
C GLN A 81 5.80 -14.19 -13.22
N ILE A 82 5.92 -13.74 -14.47
CA ILE A 82 5.12 -14.24 -15.58
C ILE A 82 5.99 -14.65 -16.75
N GLU A 83 5.53 -15.64 -17.52
CA GLU A 83 6.15 -16.00 -18.79
C GLU A 83 5.23 -15.59 -19.95
N GLY A 84 5.62 -14.54 -20.66
CA GLY A 84 4.90 -13.98 -21.79
C GLY A 84 5.49 -14.42 -23.13
N THR A 85 4.64 -14.58 -24.14
CA THR A 85 5.07 -14.79 -25.53
C THR A 85 5.04 -13.45 -26.26
N PHE A 86 6.20 -12.83 -26.39
CA PHE A 86 6.40 -11.55 -27.08
C PHE A 86 6.62 -11.78 -28.59
N PRO A 87 6.54 -10.73 -29.42
CA PRO A 87 6.83 -10.84 -30.86
C PRO A 87 8.22 -11.41 -31.18
N ASP A 88 9.18 -11.24 -30.28
CA ASP A 88 10.57 -11.73 -30.39
C ASP A 88 10.83 -13.02 -29.58
N GLY A 89 9.77 -13.67 -29.10
CA GLY A 89 9.84 -14.96 -28.41
C GLY A 89 9.37 -14.92 -26.96
N THR A 90 9.48 -16.06 -26.29
CA THR A 90 9.02 -16.22 -24.91
C THR A 90 10.04 -15.64 -23.92
N LYS A 91 9.57 -14.83 -22.96
CA LYS A 91 10.42 -14.20 -21.93
C LYS A 91 9.78 -14.30 -20.55
N LEU A 92 10.63 -14.42 -19.53
CA LEU A 92 10.27 -14.28 -18.13
C LEU A 92 10.31 -12.80 -17.73
N VAL A 93 9.26 -12.30 -17.10
CA VAL A 93 9.17 -10.94 -16.57
C VAL A 93 8.89 -11.02 -15.07
N THR A 94 9.68 -10.31 -14.27
CA THR A 94 9.49 -10.18 -12.82
C THR A 94 9.00 -8.77 -12.50
N ILE A 95 7.88 -8.66 -11.80
CA ILE A 95 7.35 -7.42 -11.28
C ILE A 95 7.58 -7.39 -9.78
N HIS A 96 8.49 -6.52 -9.33
CA HIS A 96 8.74 -6.31 -7.91
C HIS A 96 7.73 -5.34 -7.33
N GLN A 97 7.29 -5.61 -6.09
CA GLN A 97 6.32 -4.82 -5.34
C GLN A 97 5.10 -4.43 -6.20
N PRO A 98 4.38 -5.41 -6.76
CA PRO A 98 3.29 -5.18 -7.70
C PRO A 98 2.11 -4.42 -7.08
N ILE A 99 2.05 -4.33 -5.74
CA ILE A 99 1.10 -3.51 -5.00
C ILE A 99 1.88 -2.59 -4.07
N ARG A 100 1.98 -1.30 -4.43
CA ARG A 100 2.72 -0.31 -3.63
C ARG A 100 1.90 0.13 -2.43
N GLN A 101 2.47 0.02 -1.23
CA GLN A 101 1.88 0.61 -0.03
C GLN A 101 1.90 2.14 -0.14
N ARG A 102 0.86 2.80 0.39
CA ARG A 102 0.91 4.26 0.58
C ARG A 102 1.89 4.53 1.72
N GLU A 103 2.92 5.33 1.46
CA GLU A 103 3.68 5.94 2.55
C GLU A 103 2.72 6.87 3.29
N VAL A 104 2.40 6.53 4.54
CA VAL A 104 1.70 7.46 5.42
C VAL A 104 2.76 8.47 5.85
N THR A 105 2.80 9.62 5.18
CA THR A 105 3.58 10.75 5.69
C THR A 105 2.85 11.22 6.94
N GLU A 106 3.33 10.80 8.12
CA GLU A 106 2.94 11.45 9.37
C GLU A 106 3.31 12.92 9.24
N VAL A 107 2.30 13.78 9.07
CA VAL A 107 2.49 15.21 9.29
C VAL A 107 2.80 15.32 10.77
N GLN A 108 4.07 15.61 11.10
CA GLN A 108 4.47 15.97 12.46
C GLN A 108 3.67 17.21 12.87
N GLY A 109 2.49 16.97 13.42
CA GLY A 109 1.68 17.98 14.08
C GLY A 109 2.48 18.48 15.28
N ALA A 110 2.66 19.79 15.34
CA ALA A 110 3.32 20.50 16.40
C ALA A 110 2.79 20.07 17.77
N HIS A 111 3.52 19.19 18.45
CA HIS A 111 3.48 19.14 19.90
C HIS A 111 4.14 20.42 20.37
N GLY A 112 3.33 21.43 20.68
CA GLY A 112 3.77 22.57 21.46
C GLY A 112 4.27 22.04 22.80
N GLU A 113 5.58 21.95 22.95
CA GLU A 113 6.24 21.80 24.24
C GLU A 113 5.79 22.97 25.12
N VAL A 114 4.94 22.68 26.11
CA VAL A 114 4.78 23.58 27.25
C VAL A 114 6.08 23.46 28.03
N SER A 115 6.97 24.44 27.82
CA SER A 115 8.20 24.63 28.58
C SER A 115 7.89 24.61 30.07
N HIS A 116 8.33 23.56 30.77
CA HIS A 116 8.50 23.57 32.21
C HIS A 116 9.75 24.38 32.57
N ARG A 117 9.67 25.70 32.40
CA ARG A 117 10.52 26.65 33.11
C ARG A 117 9.60 27.76 33.56
N ASP A 118 9.29 27.74 34.86
CA ASP A 118 9.08 28.90 35.73
C ASP A 118 8.35 28.44 37.01
N ALA A 119 9.05 27.64 37.83
CA ALA A 119 8.57 27.18 39.14
C ALA A 119 9.13 28.00 40.32
N GLU A 120 9.64 29.23 40.09
CA GLU A 120 10.30 30.01 41.15
C GLU A 120 9.74 31.40 41.47
N THR A 121 8.66 31.89 40.83
CA THR A 121 8.13 33.24 41.13
C THR A 121 6.83 33.25 41.93
N GLN A 122 6.32 32.10 42.37
CA GLN A 122 5.03 31.98 43.06
C GLN A 122 5.12 31.73 44.57
N ARG A 123 6.23 32.11 45.22
CA ARG A 123 6.37 32.08 46.68
C ARG A 123 6.44 33.46 47.35
N ASP A 124 6.64 34.54 46.60
CA ASP A 124 6.77 35.89 47.19
C ASP A 124 5.46 36.69 47.30
N PHE A 125 4.38 36.26 46.64
CA PHE A 125 3.12 37.01 46.65
C PHE A 125 2.19 36.67 47.84
N VAL A 126 2.34 35.49 48.43
CA VAL A 126 1.47 35.04 49.54
C VAL A 126 1.99 35.53 50.89
N ASN A 127 3.29 35.77 51.05
CA ASN A 127 3.88 36.12 52.35
C ASN A 127 3.76 37.62 52.71
N ARG A 128 3.28 38.47 51.80
CA ARG A 128 3.19 39.93 52.02
C ARG A 128 1.80 40.41 52.49
N ARG A 129 0.81 39.52 52.69
CA ARG A 129 -0.54 39.88 53.19
C ARG A 129 -0.85 39.46 54.63
N SER A 130 0.06 38.78 55.32
CA SER A 130 -0.25 38.18 56.64
C SER A 130 0.45 38.83 57.84
N GLY A 131 1.13 39.97 57.66
CA GLY A 131 1.84 40.65 58.75
C GLY A 131 1.44 42.10 58.88
N GLY A 132 0.41 42.40 59.69
CA GLY A 132 0.21 43.78 60.15
C GLY A 132 -1.21 44.16 60.60
N GLN A 133 -1.73 43.53 61.66
CA GLN A 133 -2.61 44.25 62.58
C GLN A 133 -2.67 43.56 63.95
N GLU A 134 -1.71 43.89 64.82
CA GLU A 134 -1.86 43.76 66.26
C GLU A 134 -1.70 45.14 66.93
N VAL A 135 -2.81 45.57 67.55
CA VAL A 135 -2.93 46.16 68.89
C VAL A 135 -2.00 47.32 69.29
N ARG A 136 -2.57 48.52 69.40
CA ARG A 136 -2.29 49.51 70.46
C ARG A 136 -3.64 50.17 70.82
N SER A 137 -4.17 49.84 72.01
CA SER A 137 -4.13 50.62 73.26
C SER A 137 -5.32 51.58 73.36
#